data_AF-A0A931V2B0-F1
#
_entry.id   AF-A0A931V2B0-F1
#
_cell.length_a   1.000
_cell.length_b   1.000
_cell.length_c   1.000
_cell.angle_alpha   90.00
_cell.angle_beta   90.00
_cell.angle_gamma   90.00
#
_symmetry.space_group_name_H-M   'P 1'
#
loop_
_entity.id
_entity.type
_entity.pdbx_description
1 polymer ?
#
loop_
_entity_poly.entity_id
_entity_poly.type
_entity_poly.pdbx_seq_one_letter_code
_entity_poly.pdbx_strand_id
1 'polypeptide(L)'
;MRLGLAVFFLLVACGPSSRRSMKAPAHVMTYEDACGLQAYFDERRSASLAPPKADDEIVATNEKGQTIGEGTYRLRDPLARRRFAKLLRDEYSGIDPKLIKSVESGDTEVRVHVRWWDTGPVRRLRPDSDTIVVEASVGSVELPPNMCVSDLLFGDKVYEMRARYLRHEVDMATDKPPAP
;
A
#
# COMPACT_ATOMS: atom_id res chain seq x y z
N MET A 1 -31.72 41.41 30.38
CA MET A 1 -30.44 41.10 29.71
C MET A 1 -30.28 39.58 29.69
N ARG A 2 -30.37 38.94 28.52
CA ARG A 2 -30.17 37.50 28.36
C ARG A 2 -28.77 37.27 27.80
N LEU A 3 -27.89 36.70 28.62
CA LEU A 3 -26.53 36.33 28.24
C LEU A 3 -26.60 35.04 27.41
N GLY A 4 -26.36 35.15 26.11
CA GLY A 4 -26.27 34.01 25.21
C GLY A 4 -24.93 33.30 25.38
N LEU A 5 -24.96 32.07 25.89
CA LEU A 5 -23.79 31.21 26.01
C LEU A 5 -23.45 30.67 24.61
N ALA A 6 -22.43 31.24 23.97
CA ALA A 6 -21.91 30.73 22.71
C ALA A 6 -21.07 29.47 22.99
N VAL A 7 -21.62 28.31 22.64
CA VAL A 7 -20.90 27.03 22.69
C VAL A 7 -19.96 26.96 21.49
N PHE A 8 -18.67 27.19 21.72
CA PHE A 8 -17.60 26.96 20.75
C PHE A 8 -17.42 25.43 20.58
N PHE A 9 -17.97 24.87 19.51
CA PHE A 9 -17.62 23.51 19.07
C PHE A 9 -16.23 23.55 18.43
N LEU A 10 -15.20 23.22 19.21
CA LEU A 10 -13.87 22.88 18.71
C LEU A 10 -13.98 21.55 17.94
N LEU A 11 -14.20 21.64 16.63
CA LEU A 11 -14.01 20.51 15.71
C LEU A 11 -12.50 20.19 15.67
N VAL A 12 -12.07 19.26 16.51
CA VAL A 12 -10.76 18.61 16.35
C VAL A 12 -10.86 17.75 15.10
N ALA A 13 -10.50 18.33 13.94
CA ALA A 13 -10.35 17.58 12.70
C ALA A 13 -9.14 16.64 12.86
N CYS A 14 -9.40 15.45 13.39
CA CYS A 14 -8.42 14.37 13.45
C CYS A 14 -8.19 13.91 12.00
N GLY A 15 -7.02 14.20 11.45
CA GLY A 15 -6.65 13.82 10.08
C GLY A 15 -6.56 12.29 9.89
N PRO A 16 -6.33 11.83 8.65
CA PRO A 16 -6.18 10.41 8.37
C PRO A 16 -5.12 9.75 9.25
N SER A 17 -5.43 8.58 9.79
CA SER A 17 -4.51 7.81 10.64
C SER A 17 -4.41 6.36 10.16
N SER A 18 -3.21 5.78 10.27
CA SER A 18 -2.96 4.37 9.94
C SER A 18 -3.27 3.50 11.15
N ARG A 19 -4.01 2.40 10.93
CA ARG A 19 -4.31 1.39 11.96
C ARG A 19 -3.13 0.48 12.24
N ARG A 20 -2.19 0.34 11.29
CA ARG A 20 -0.98 -0.46 11.47
C ARG A 20 0.28 0.39 11.49
N SER A 21 1.23 -0.05 12.31
CA SER A 21 2.55 0.58 12.41
C SER A 21 3.50 0.06 11.33
N MET A 22 4.39 0.93 10.87
CA MET A 22 5.55 0.58 10.03
C MET A 22 6.62 -0.25 10.75
N LYS A 23 6.45 -0.56 12.03
CA LYS A 23 7.42 -1.33 12.85
C LYS A 23 7.20 -2.85 12.85
N ALA A 24 6.18 -3.35 12.15
CA ALA A 24 5.90 -4.79 12.16
C ALA A 24 7.06 -5.58 11.51
N PRO A 25 7.42 -6.77 12.05
CA PRO A 25 8.48 -7.59 11.47
C PRO A 25 8.15 -8.04 10.04
N ALA A 26 9.16 -8.07 9.16
CA ALA A 26 8.98 -8.43 7.75
C ALA A 26 8.41 -9.84 7.53
N HIS A 27 8.74 -10.80 8.43
CA HIS A 27 8.23 -12.17 8.34
C HIS A 27 6.72 -12.26 8.55
N VAL A 28 6.16 -11.49 9.49
CA VAL A 28 4.72 -11.43 9.77
C VAL A 28 3.96 -10.95 8.53
N MET A 29 4.46 -9.91 7.86
CA MET A 29 3.77 -9.38 6.68
C MET A 29 3.79 -10.33 5.51
N THR A 30 4.97 -10.85 5.22
CA THR A 30 5.18 -11.67 4.03
C THR A 30 4.60 -13.05 4.27
N TYR A 31 5.12 -13.79 5.25
CA TYR A 31 4.81 -15.20 5.40
C TYR A 31 3.36 -15.43 5.83
N GLU A 32 2.91 -14.70 6.84
CA GLU A 32 1.55 -14.82 7.39
C GLU A 32 0.50 -14.06 6.54
N ASP A 33 0.92 -13.39 5.46
CA ASP A 33 0.06 -12.55 4.61
C ASP A 33 -0.82 -11.60 5.44
N ALA A 34 -0.21 -10.89 6.40
CA ALA A 34 -0.94 -10.06 7.34
C ALA A 34 -1.74 -8.93 6.65
N CYS A 35 -1.34 -8.56 5.43
CA CYS A 35 -2.06 -7.60 4.59
C CYS A 35 -3.11 -8.25 3.69
N GLY A 36 -3.16 -9.58 3.55
CA GLY A 36 -4.12 -10.31 2.72
C GLY A 36 -3.97 -10.01 1.23
N LEU A 37 -2.73 -9.89 0.75
CA LEU A 37 -2.36 -9.48 -0.61
C LEU A 37 -2.02 -10.65 -1.52
N GLN A 38 -1.85 -11.88 -1.01
CA GLN A 38 -1.50 -13.04 -1.83
C GLN A 38 -2.48 -13.23 -3.00
N ALA A 39 -3.79 -13.25 -2.71
CA ALA A 39 -4.82 -13.43 -3.73
C ALA A 39 -4.78 -12.35 -4.82
N TYR A 40 -4.49 -11.10 -4.43
CA TYR A 40 -4.33 -10.00 -5.38
C TYR A 40 -3.14 -10.22 -6.32
N PHE A 41 -1.97 -10.59 -5.78
CA PHE A 41 -0.78 -10.85 -6.60
C PHE A 41 -0.96 -12.07 -7.51
N ASP A 42 -1.66 -13.10 -7.04
CA ASP A 42 -1.98 -14.28 -7.85
C ASP A 42 -2.95 -13.95 -8.99
N GLU A 43 -4.03 -13.22 -8.71
CA GLU A 43 -4.97 -12.77 -9.73
C GLU A 43 -4.27 -11.87 -10.77
N ARG A 44 -3.49 -10.89 -10.31
CA ARG A 44 -2.73 -9.97 -11.16
C ARG A 44 -1.77 -10.70 -12.10
N ARG A 45 -1.06 -11.71 -11.59
CA ARG A 45 -0.16 -12.57 -12.39
C ARG A 45 -0.94 -13.42 -13.39
N SER A 46 -2.04 -14.03 -12.97
CA SER A 46 -2.88 -14.85 -13.87
C SER A 46 -3.44 -14.04 -15.03
N ALA A 47 -3.74 -12.76 -14.79
CA ALA A 47 -4.20 -11.80 -15.79
C ALA A 47 -3.05 -11.14 -16.59
N SER A 48 -1.78 -11.54 -16.35
CA SER A 48 -0.58 -10.96 -16.98
C SER A 48 -0.49 -9.44 -16.86
N LEU A 49 -1.00 -8.87 -15.77
CA LEU A 49 -0.98 -7.43 -15.53
C LEU A 49 0.40 -6.98 -15.04
N ALA A 50 0.92 -5.89 -15.60
CA ALA A 50 2.19 -5.31 -15.18
C ALA A 50 2.13 -4.78 -13.73
N PRO A 51 3.25 -4.79 -12.98
CA PRO A 51 3.29 -4.19 -11.65
C PRO A 51 3.15 -2.66 -11.73
N PRO A 52 2.66 -2.01 -10.66
CA PRO A 52 2.69 -0.55 -10.58
C PRO A 52 4.11 -0.03 -10.82
N LYS A 53 4.22 0.97 -11.70
CA LYS A 53 5.48 1.67 -11.98
C LYS A 53 5.34 3.13 -11.62
N ALA A 54 6.45 3.73 -11.20
CA ALA A 54 6.54 5.17 -11.01
C ALA A 54 6.67 5.88 -12.37
N ASP A 55 6.01 7.02 -12.52
CA ASP A 55 6.17 7.89 -13.69
C ASP A 55 7.43 8.75 -13.60
N ASP A 56 7.69 9.24 -12.40
CA ASP A 56 8.67 10.26 -12.05
C ASP A 56 9.43 9.78 -10.82
N GLU A 57 10.35 8.84 -11.02
CA GLU A 57 11.16 8.30 -9.93
C GLU A 57 12.50 9.05 -9.84
N ILE A 58 12.72 9.67 -8.68
CA ILE A 58 14.01 10.26 -8.28
C ILE A 58 14.67 9.30 -7.31
N VAL A 59 15.94 8.98 -7.55
CA VAL A 59 16.73 8.05 -6.73
C VAL A 59 17.99 8.73 -6.23
N ALA A 60 18.32 8.50 -4.96
CA ALA A 60 19.55 8.96 -4.35
C ALA A 60 20.12 7.88 -3.41
N THR A 61 21.35 8.09 -2.96
CA THR A 61 21.97 7.27 -1.90
C THR A 61 22.09 8.13 -0.65
N ASN A 62 21.57 7.65 0.48
CA ASN A 62 21.67 8.36 1.75
C ASN A 62 23.06 8.17 2.40
N GLU A 63 23.31 8.88 3.50
CA GLU A 63 24.58 8.82 4.26
C GLU A 63 24.92 7.41 4.79
N LYS A 64 23.91 6.53 4.90
CA LYS A 64 24.06 5.14 5.34
C LYS A 64 24.35 4.18 4.18
N GLY A 65 24.57 4.71 2.97
CA GLY A 65 24.79 3.91 1.76
C GLY A 65 23.53 3.20 1.25
N GLN A 66 22.35 3.56 1.75
CA GLN A 66 21.08 2.97 1.30
C GLN A 66 20.52 3.77 0.12
N THR A 67 20.04 3.06 -0.89
CA THR A 67 19.26 3.65 -1.97
C THR A 67 17.91 4.11 -1.41
N ILE A 68 17.58 5.36 -1.66
CA ILE A 68 16.30 5.99 -1.34
C ILE A 68 15.68 6.53 -2.63
N GLY A 69 14.36 6.62 -2.65
CA GLY A 69 13.68 7.25 -3.76
C GLY A 69 12.36 7.88 -3.40
N GLU A 70 11.87 8.67 -4.34
CA GLU A 70 10.58 9.35 -4.31
C GLU A 70 9.98 9.22 -5.70
N GLY A 71 8.67 8.96 -5.78
CA GLY A 71 8.01 8.97 -7.07
C GLY A 71 6.51 8.68 -7.01
N THR A 72 5.85 8.94 -8.13
CA THR A 72 4.40 8.81 -8.27
C THR A 72 4.04 7.53 -9.01
N TYR A 73 3.40 6.60 -8.29
CA TYR A 73 2.97 5.31 -8.81
C TYR A 73 1.54 5.38 -9.33
N ARG A 74 1.29 4.81 -10.51
CA ARG A 74 -0.05 4.77 -11.09
C ARG A 74 -0.75 3.45 -10.88
N LEU A 75 -1.96 3.52 -10.35
CA LEU A 75 -2.90 2.40 -10.31
C LEU A 75 -3.92 2.58 -11.44
N ARG A 76 -3.64 1.94 -12.57
CA ARG A 76 -4.47 2.04 -13.78
C ARG A 76 -5.51 0.93 -13.88
N ASP A 77 -5.13 -0.30 -13.54
CA ASP A 77 -6.01 -1.44 -13.71
C ASP A 77 -7.09 -1.49 -12.62
N PRO A 78 -8.32 -1.96 -12.95
CA PRO A 78 -9.40 -2.06 -11.98
C PRO A 78 -9.07 -2.95 -10.78
N LEU A 79 -8.22 -3.96 -10.96
CA LEU A 79 -7.85 -4.88 -9.88
C LEU A 79 -7.01 -4.18 -8.80
N ALA A 80 -5.96 -3.46 -9.19
CA ALA A 80 -5.14 -2.66 -8.29
C ALA A 80 -5.95 -1.56 -7.60
N ARG A 81 -6.84 -0.88 -8.33
CA ARG A 81 -7.72 0.15 -7.77
C ARG A 81 -8.68 -0.37 -6.72
N ARG A 82 -9.42 -1.45 -7.02
CA ARG A 82 -10.29 -2.12 -6.04
C ARG A 82 -9.51 -2.58 -4.81
N ARG A 83 -8.32 -3.15 -5.04
CA ARG A 83 -7.48 -3.62 -3.96
C ARG A 83 -6.97 -2.49 -3.07
N PHE A 84 -6.53 -1.39 -3.67
CA PHE A 84 -6.07 -0.22 -2.94
C PHE A 84 -7.22 0.46 -2.18
N ALA A 85 -8.40 0.60 -2.78
CA ALA A 85 -9.58 1.11 -2.09
C ALA A 85 -9.95 0.27 -0.86
N LYS A 86 -9.85 -1.07 -0.96
CA LYS A 86 -10.03 -1.96 0.19
C LYS A 86 -8.99 -1.69 1.28
N LEU A 87 -7.71 -1.52 0.93
CA LEU A 87 -6.68 -1.15 1.90
C LEU A 87 -6.97 0.20 2.57
N LEU A 88 -7.42 1.22 1.81
CA LEU A 88 -7.80 2.51 2.39
C LEU A 88 -8.93 2.36 3.44
N ARG A 89 -9.88 1.45 3.23
CA ARG A 89 -10.97 1.16 4.20
C ARG A 89 -10.49 0.40 5.43
N ASP A 90 -9.63 -0.59 5.21
CA ASP A 90 -9.24 -1.55 6.23
C ASP A 90 -8.11 -1.03 7.11
N GLU A 91 -7.18 -0.27 6.53
CA GLU A 91 -5.91 0.11 7.15
C GLU A 91 -5.86 1.57 7.60
N TYR A 92 -6.85 2.38 7.22
CA TYR A 92 -6.91 3.79 7.61
C TYR A 92 -8.24 4.17 8.25
N SER A 93 -8.20 5.25 9.02
CA SER A 93 -9.37 5.97 9.55
C SER A 93 -9.30 7.43 9.14
N GLY A 94 -10.45 8.12 9.10
CA GLY A 94 -10.51 9.55 8.79
C GLY A 94 -10.39 9.90 7.30
N ILE A 95 -10.42 8.92 6.39
CA ILE A 95 -10.47 9.17 4.94
C ILE A 95 -11.92 9.43 4.51
N ASP A 96 -12.15 10.45 3.68
CA ASP A 96 -13.46 10.71 3.08
C ASP A 96 -13.94 9.47 2.27
N PRO A 97 -15.10 8.88 2.60
CA PRO A 97 -15.66 7.75 1.85
C PRO A 97 -15.84 8.03 0.35
N LYS A 98 -16.06 9.29 -0.05
CA LYS A 98 -16.16 9.68 -1.47
C LYS A 98 -14.83 9.48 -2.19
N LEU A 99 -13.71 9.75 -1.53
CA LEU A 99 -12.38 9.52 -2.09
C LEU A 99 -12.11 8.02 -2.26
N ILE A 100 -12.42 7.21 -1.25
CA ILE A 100 -12.30 5.75 -1.34
C ILE A 100 -13.14 5.20 -2.51
N LYS A 101 -14.40 5.63 -2.63
CA LYS A 101 -15.27 5.24 -3.72
C LYS A 101 -14.71 5.67 -5.09
N SER A 102 -14.16 6.87 -5.18
CA SER A 102 -13.51 7.37 -6.40
C SER A 102 -12.28 6.55 -6.79
N VAL A 103 -11.50 6.06 -5.82
CA VAL A 103 -10.38 5.14 -6.07
C VAL A 103 -10.90 3.80 -6.61
N GLU A 104 -11.97 3.27 -6.03
CA GLU A 104 -12.52 1.94 -6.38
C GLU A 104 -13.20 1.90 -7.75
N SER A 105 -14.03 2.90 -8.04
CA SER A 105 -14.96 2.89 -9.18
C SER A 105 -14.67 3.97 -10.23
N GLY A 106 -13.65 4.80 -10.06
CA GLY A 106 -13.33 5.85 -11.02
C GLY A 106 -12.88 5.28 -12.37
N ASP A 107 -13.13 6.00 -13.45
CA ASP A 107 -12.56 5.68 -14.77
C ASP A 107 -11.15 6.24 -14.94
N THR A 108 -10.75 7.17 -14.07
CA THR A 108 -9.43 7.81 -14.08
C THR A 108 -8.37 6.99 -13.33
N GLU A 109 -7.11 7.15 -13.71
CA GLU A 109 -5.98 6.59 -12.96
C GLU A 109 -5.88 7.21 -11.57
N VAL A 110 -5.44 6.41 -10.59
CA VAL A 110 -5.13 6.87 -9.22
C VAL A 110 -3.62 7.03 -9.12
N ARG A 111 -3.17 8.18 -8.63
CA ARG A 111 -1.74 8.47 -8.46
C ARG A 111 -1.39 8.39 -6.98
N VAL A 112 -0.34 7.64 -6.67
CA VAL A 112 0.13 7.40 -5.30
C VAL A 112 1.58 7.84 -5.22
N HIS A 113 1.79 9.04 -4.69
CA HIS A 113 3.11 9.59 -4.48
C HIS A 113 3.69 9.12 -3.15
N VAL A 114 4.91 8.58 -3.19
CA VAL A 114 5.54 7.94 -2.04
C VAL A 114 7.04 8.18 -1.98
N ARG A 115 7.56 8.13 -0.75
CA ARG A 115 9.00 8.00 -0.48
C ARG A 115 9.31 6.59 0.02
N TRP A 116 10.38 6.01 -0.50
CA TRP A 116 10.80 4.65 -0.21
C TRP A 116 12.32 4.54 -0.01
N TRP A 117 12.73 3.44 0.58
CA TRP A 117 14.13 3.01 0.66
C TRP A 117 14.26 1.56 0.20
N ASP A 118 15.47 1.15 -0.14
CA ASP A 118 15.77 -0.26 -0.34
C ASP A 118 16.07 -0.94 1.01
N THR A 119 15.50 -2.12 1.17
CA THR A 119 15.78 -3.04 2.29
C THR A 119 16.24 -4.37 1.70
N GLY A 120 17.50 -4.42 1.27
CA GLY A 120 18.03 -5.55 0.52
C GLY A 120 17.42 -5.62 -0.89
N PRO A 121 16.80 -6.75 -1.31
CA PRO A 121 16.27 -6.90 -2.66
C PRO A 121 14.87 -6.27 -2.86
N VAL A 122 14.33 -5.58 -1.86
CA VAL A 122 12.94 -5.08 -1.86
C VAL A 122 12.87 -3.62 -1.44
N ARG A 123 11.95 -2.88 -2.08
CA ARG A 123 11.62 -1.51 -1.68
C ARG A 123 10.62 -1.51 -0.53
N ARG A 124 10.74 -0.54 0.37
CA ARG A 124 9.80 -0.30 1.47
C ARG A 124 9.51 1.17 1.62
N LEU A 125 8.27 1.51 1.96
CA LEU A 125 7.95 2.89 2.35
C LEU A 125 8.80 3.30 3.56
N ARG A 126 9.24 4.55 3.53
CA ARG A 126 10.03 5.13 4.61
C ARG A 126 9.15 5.38 5.84
N PRO A 127 9.46 4.77 7.00
CA PRO A 127 8.70 5.02 8.22
C PRO A 127 8.81 6.45 8.73
N ASP A 128 9.90 7.13 8.37
CA ASP A 128 10.22 8.52 8.67
C ASP A 128 9.76 9.49 7.57
N SER A 129 9.09 9.00 6.53
CA SER A 129 8.44 9.86 5.54
C SER A 129 7.20 10.49 6.16
N ASP A 130 7.04 11.79 5.96
CA ASP A 130 5.92 12.54 6.54
C ASP A 130 4.57 12.05 5.99
N THR A 131 4.47 11.74 4.68
CA THR A 131 3.19 11.37 4.06
C THR A 131 3.33 10.48 2.82
N ILE A 132 2.24 9.76 2.51
CA ILE A 132 1.85 9.23 1.20
C ILE A 132 0.79 10.19 0.66
N VAL A 133 0.90 10.64 -0.59
CA VAL A 133 -0.15 11.46 -1.22
C VAL A 133 -0.92 10.62 -2.22
N VAL A 134 -2.24 10.52 -2.03
CA VAL A 134 -3.15 9.83 -2.94
C VAL A 134 -3.96 10.87 -3.70
N GLU A 135 -3.87 10.87 -5.02
CA GLU A 135 -4.67 11.72 -5.91
C GLU A 135 -5.68 10.86 -6.68
N ALA A 136 -6.95 11.26 -6.61
CA ALA A 136 -8.07 10.68 -7.34
C ALA A 136 -8.91 11.77 -8.00
N SER A 137 -9.89 11.40 -8.83
CA SER A 137 -10.71 12.38 -9.58
C SER A 137 -11.48 13.36 -8.70
N VAL A 138 -11.79 12.99 -7.46
CA VAL A 138 -12.57 13.83 -6.52
C VAL A 138 -11.70 14.68 -5.59
N GLY A 139 -10.37 14.53 -5.64
CA GLY A 139 -9.43 15.26 -4.79
C GLY A 139 -8.23 14.43 -4.37
N SER A 140 -7.44 14.97 -3.44
CA SER A 140 -6.27 14.32 -2.87
C SER A 140 -6.37 14.16 -1.36
N VAL A 141 -5.61 13.20 -0.81
CA VAL A 141 -5.47 13.00 0.63
C VAL A 141 -4.03 12.64 0.97
N GLU A 142 -3.54 13.20 2.09
CA GLU A 142 -2.27 12.82 2.70
C GLU A 142 -2.51 11.75 3.76
N LEU A 143 -1.75 10.67 3.69
CA LEU A 143 -1.86 9.52 4.57
C LEU A 143 -0.52 9.26 5.27
N PRO A 144 -0.52 8.85 6.55
CA PRO A 144 0.71 8.37 7.16
C PRO A 144 1.19 7.08 6.47
N PRO A 145 2.51 6.79 6.49
CA PRO A 145 3.06 5.56 5.96
C PRO A 145 2.37 4.31 6.53
N ASN A 146 2.04 3.36 5.65
CA ASN A 146 1.42 2.09 6.03
C ASN A 146 2.08 0.91 5.33
N MET A 147 2.29 -0.17 6.08
CA MET A 147 3.04 -1.33 5.61
C MET A 147 2.31 -2.10 4.51
N CYS A 148 0.98 -2.17 4.54
CA CYS A 148 0.19 -2.83 3.50
C CYS A 148 0.14 -2.03 2.20
N VAL A 149 0.25 -0.70 2.26
CA VAL A 149 0.48 0.12 1.07
C VAL A 149 1.88 -0.14 0.51
N SER A 150 2.89 -0.25 1.36
CA SER A 150 4.25 -0.64 0.95
C SER A 150 4.26 -1.98 0.23
N ASP A 151 3.58 -3.00 0.78
CA ASP A 151 3.50 -4.32 0.18
C ASP A 151 2.71 -4.33 -1.13
N LEU A 152 1.63 -3.53 -1.24
CA LEU A 152 0.89 -3.42 -2.49
C LEU A 152 1.77 -2.89 -3.63
N LEU A 153 2.57 -1.85 -3.37
CA LEU A 153 3.39 -1.19 -4.38
C LEU A 153 4.67 -1.97 -4.70
N PHE A 154 5.30 -2.59 -3.70
CA PHE A 154 6.65 -3.15 -3.82
C PHE A 154 6.74 -4.65 -3.57
N GLY A 155 5.65 -5.30 -3.17
CA GLY A 155 5.64 -6.68 -2.70
C GLY A 155 5.73 -7.74 -3.80
N ASP A 156 5.74 -7.39 -5.08
CA ASP A 156 5.57 -8.37 -6.16
C ASP A 156 6.51 -9.58 -6.05
N LYS A 157 7.82 -9.31 -5.96
CA LYS A 157 8.86 -10.34 -5.80
C LYS A 157 8.68 -11.15 -4.50
N VAL A 158 8.24 -10.47 -3.44
CA VAL A 158 8.05 -11.07 -2.11
C VAL A 158 6.88 -12.05 -2.11
N TYR A 159 5.74 -11.65 -2.69
CA TYR A 159 4.56 -12.50 -2.83
C TYR A 159 4.71 -13.57 -3.92
N GLU A 160 5.63 -13.41 -4.87
CA GLU A 160 6.06 -14.49 -5.76
C GLU A 160 6.87 -15.55 -5.01
N MET A 161 7.87 -15.13 -4.22
CA MET A 161 8.66 -16.04 -3.40
C MET A 161 7.79 -16.82 -2.42
N ARG A 162 6.85 -16.15 -1.76
CA ARG A 162 5.87 -16.78 -0.87
C ARG A 162 5.04 -17.85 -1.60
N ALA A 163 4.47 -17.52 -2.75
CA ALA A 163 3.67 -18.46 -3.53
C ALA A 163 4.47 -19.72 -3.89
N ARG A 164 5.74 -19.55 -4.31
CA ARG A 164 6.64 -20.67 -4.61
C ARG A 164 6.92 -21.52 -3.37
N TYR A 165 7.23 -20.88 -2.25
CA TYR A 165 7.49 -21.57 -0.99
C TYR A 165 6.28 -22.39 -0.54
N LEU A 166 5.09 -21.79 -0.51
CA LEU A 166 3.87 -22.50 -0.08
C LEU A 166 3.49 -23.64 -1.02
N ARG A 167 3.69 -23.50 -2.34
CA ARG A 167 3.50 -24.61 -3.28
C ARG A 167 4.46 -25.76 -3.00
N HIS A 168 5.74 -25.46 -2.78
CA HIS A 168 6.73 -26.46 -2.43
C HIS A 168 6.37 -27.22 -1.14
N GLU A 169 5.97 -26.50 -0.07
CA GLU A 169 5.52 -27.14 1.17
C GLU A 169 4.31 -28.07 0.95
N VAL A 170 3.35 -27.67 0.10
CA VAL A 170 2.21 -28.52 -0.26
C VAL A 170 2.64 -29.74 -1.06
N ASP A 171 3.52 -29.59 -2.05
CA ASP A 171 4.02 -30.69 -2.86
C ASP A 171 4.76 -31.72 -1.99
N MET A 172 5.62 -31.25 -1.08
CA MET A 172 6.31 -32.09 -0.09
C MET A 172 5.35 -32.80 0.87
N ALA A 173 4.28 -32.12 1.32
CA ALA A 173 3.28 -32.72 2.21
C ALA A 173 2.34 -33.72 1.50
N THR A 174 2.27 -33.67 0.16
CA THR A 174 1.35 -34.50 -0.65
C THR A 174 2.07 -35.58 -1.46
N ASP A 175 3.36 -35.83 -1.21
CA ASP A 175 4.23 -36.76 -1.97
C ASP A 175 4.16 -36.52 -3.49
N LYS A 176 3.86 -35.28 -3.89
CA LYS A 176 3.80 -34.91 -5.29
C LYS A 176 5.22 -34.60 -5.76
N PRO A 177 5.74 -35.24 -6.82
CA PRO A 177 7.08 -34.92 -7.31
C PRO A 177 7.13 -33.45 -7.73
N PRO A 178 8.27 -32.76 -7.51
CA PRO A 178 8.40 -31.35 -7.84
C PRO A 178 8.09 -31.12 -9.32
N ALA A 179 7.28 -30.11 -9.61
CA ALA A 179 7.01 -29.71 -10.99
C ALA A 179 8.32 -29.33 -11.70
N PRO A 180 8.51 -29.73 -12.98
CA PRO A 180 9.71 -29.44 -13.74
C PRO A 180 9.93 -27.94 -13.97
#